data_AF-A0AAU6CAG3-F1
#
_entry.id   AF-A0AAU6CAG3-F1
#
_cell.length_a   1.000
_cell.length_b   1.000
_cell.length_c   1.000
_cell.angle_alpha   90.00
_cell.angle_beta   90.00
_cell.angle_gamma   90.00
#
_symmetry.space_group_name_H-M   'P 1'
#
loop_
_entity.id
_entity.type
_entity.pdbx_description
1 polymer ?
#
loop_
_entity_poly.entity_id
_entity_poly.type
_entity_poly.pdbx_seq_one_letter_code
_entity_poly.pdbx_strand_id
1 'polypeptide(L)'
;MSGRGWQAAGVTGVALLLIAGCSWGGHHDPPGAALPTGSPGPPVGSIDHPRPVDCLDGATPLPGSGTGSASATGRPWSPPGSPSPSPGRDDVTVGPLTLRGLRGLAGGDQGAHGVRNADGWHYLIGTSVRDGGAVTLTIGAEQRARAGLEFGGSQGMAPAPAVTFHGCADAATSYLGAFFVAGDGKACVPLDIRVGDGAPQRVVISFFDGECPA
;
A
#
# COMPACT_ATOMS: atom_id res chain seq x y z
N MET A 1 8.02 -41.67 40.83
CA MET A 1 7.58 -40.98 42.07
C MET A 1 7.65 -39.48 41.81
N SER A 2 6.54 -38.78 42.08
CA SER A 2 6.31 -37.34 42.37
C SER A 2 7.19 -36.26 41.70
N GLY A 3 6.69 -35.14 41.20
CA GLY A 3 5.40 -34.47 41.32
C GLY A 3 5.56 -33.00 40.92
N ARG A 4 4.49 -32.38 40.42
CA ARG A 4 4.38 -30.96 40.01
C ARG A 4 4.51 -30.00 41.20
N GLY A 5 4.84 -28.74 40.92
CA GLY A 5 4.57 -27.62 41.85
C GLY A 5 4.77 -26.24 41.21
N TRP A 6 3.68 -25.59 40.82
CA TRP A 6 3.59 -24.14 40.61
C TRP A 6 3.41 -23.44 41.95
N GLN A 7 3.90 -22.20 42.14
CA GLN A 7 3.26 -21.21 43.03
C GLN A 7 3.50 -19.76 42.56
N ALA A 8 2.43 -18.98 42.69
CA ALA A 8 2.35 -17.53 42.58
C ALA A 8 2.04 -16.94 43.97
N ALA A 9 2.53 -15.72 44.24
CA ALA A 9 2.08 -14.78 45.29
C ALA A 9 2.79 -13.44 44.99
N GLY A 10 2.20 -12.24 44.98
CA GLY A 10 1.04 -11.73 45.69
C GLY A 10 1.50 -10.95 46.94
N VAL A 11 1.68 -9.63 46.84
CA VAL A 11 1.86 -8.75 48.02
C VAL A 11 1.04 -7.46 47.86
N THR A 12 0.35 -7.16 48.95
CA THR A 12 -0.71 -6.18 49.21
C THR A 12 -0.22 -4.87 49.87
N GLY A 13 -0.97 -3.78 49.64
CA GLY A 13 -1.27 -2.72 50.63
C GLY A 13 -0.22 -1.62 50.83
N VAL A 14 -0.48 -0.41 51.34
CA VAL A 14 -1.58 0.15 52.16
C VAL A 14 -1.53 1.70 52.16
N ALA A 15 -2.72 2.31 52.22
CA ALA A 15 -3.20 3.57 52.84
C ALA A 15 -2.67 4.98 52.53
N LEU A 16 -3.70 5.84 52.43
CA LEU A 16 -3.76 7.31 52.45
C LEU A 16 -3.28 7.94 53.77
N LEU A 17 -2.74 9.16 53.67
CA LEU A 17 -2.78 10.17 54.72
C LEU A 17 -3.20 11.52 54.10
N LEU A 18 -4.32 12.05 54.60
CA LEU A 18 -4.85 13.38 54.34
C LEU A 18 -4.14 14.41 55.24
N ILE A 19 -3.75 15.55 54.67
CA ILE A 19 -3.51 16.78 55.45
C ILE A 19 -4.20 17.94 54.74
N ALA A 20 -5.08 18.62 55.47
CA ALA A 20 -5.79 19.82 55.09
C ALA A 20 -4.96 21.09 55.39
N GLY A 21 -5.12 22.12 54.57
CA GLY A 21 -4.63 23.48 54.84
C GLY A 21 -5.36 24.51 53.96
N CYS A 22 -5.92 25.56 54.57
CA CYS A 22 -6.72 26.60 53.91
C CYS A 22 -5.92 27.85 53.54
N SER A 23 -6.24 28.38 52.34
CA SER A 23 -6.27 29.78 51.85
C SER A 23 -5.07 30.74 52.00
N TRP A 24 -4.56 31.22 50.86
CA TRP A 24 -4.48 32.66 50.55
C TRP A 24 -4.50 32.91 49.04
N GLY A 25 -5.16 34.00 48.63
CA GLY A 25 -5.45 34.33 47.23
C GLY A 25 -4.20 34.69 46.41
N GLY A 26 -4.18 34.18 45.18
CA GLY A 26 -3.24 34.54 44.13
C GLY A 26 -3.94 34.41 42.79
N HIS A 27 -3.93 35.48 42.01
CA HIS A 27 -4.49 35.58 40.67
C HIS A 27 -3.84 34.51 39.77
N HIS A 28 -4.60 33.49 39.38
CA HIS A 28 -4.18 32.52 38.37
C HIS A 28 -5.22 32.50 37.27
N ASP A 29 -4.78 32.87 36.08
CA ASP A 29 -5.49 32.68 34.82
C ASP A 29 -6.18 31.30 34.78
N PRO A 30 -7.38 31.19 34.20
CA PRO A 30 -7.94 29.88 33.93
C PRO A 30 -6.91 29.11 33.11
N PRO A 31 -6.56 27.85 33.48
CA PRO A 31 -5.69 27.05 32.64
C PRO A 31 -6.36 26.98 31.28
N GLY A 32 -5.72 27.59 30.28
CA GLY A 32 -6.12 27.47 28.90
C GLY A 32 -6.35 26.00 28.63
N ALA A 33 -7.58 25.67 28.21
CA ALA A 33 -7.96 24.31 27.89
C ALA A 33 -6.84 23.69 27.06
N ALA A 34 -6.20 22.64 27.60
CA ALA A 34 -5.20 21.91 26.85
C ALA A 34 -5.85 21.54 25.52
N LEU A 35 -5.27 22.04 24.41
CA LEU A 35 -5.67 21.64 23.08
C LEU A 35 -5.71 20.11 23.08
N PRO A 36 -6.80 19.47 22.64
CA PRO A 36 -6.85 18.02 22.62
C PRO A 36 -5.68 17.54 21.77
N THR A 37 -4.72 16.88 22.42
CA THR A 37 -3.65 16.16 21.75
C THR A 37 -4.29 14.93 21.12
N GLY A 38 -4.93 15.14 19.97
CA GLY A 38 -5.43 14.04 19.16
C GLY A 38 -4.25 13.13 18.84
N SER A 39 -4.43 11.82 19.04
CA SER A 39 -3.46 10.85 18.56
C SER A 39 -3.16 11.13 17.09
N PRO A 40 -1.89 11.11 16.66
CA PRO A 40 -1.55 11.20 15.25
C PRO A 40 -2.39 10.17 14.48
N GLY A 41 -2.98 10.59 13.36
CA GLY A 41 -3.74 9.68 12.51
C GLY A 41 -2.89 8.50 12.03
N PRO A 42 -3.52 7.44 11.48
CA PRO A 42 -2.80 6.31 10.90
C PRO A 42 -1.76 6.76 9.87
N PRO A 43 -0.59 6.09 9.80
CA PRO A 43 0.47 6.48 8.87
C PRO A 43 0.07 6.24 7.41
N VAL A 44 0.54 7.11 6.51
CA VAL A 44 0.30 6.98 5.06
C VAL A 44 0.91 5.68 4.53
N GLY A 45 0.12 4.95 3.74
CA GLY A 45 0.48 3.63 3.22
C GLY A 45 0.05 2.47 4.11
N SER A 46 -0.58 2.73 5.26
CA SER A 46 -1.23 1.69 6.07
C SER A 46 -2.55 1.24 5.45
N ILE A 47 -3.16 0.19 6.02
CA ILE A 47 -4.48 -0.30 5.57
C ILE A 47 -5.58 0.74 5.81
N ASP A 48 -5.55 1.40 6.97
CA ASP A 48 -6.56 2.38 7.36
C ASP A 48 -6.32 3.76 6.71
N HIS A 49 -5.11 3.97 6.16
CA HIS A 49 -4.76 5.15 5.38
C HIS A 49 -3.89 4.77 4.17
N PRO A 50 -4.50 4.14 3.14
CA PRO A 50 -3.77 3.72 1.94
C PRO A 50 -3.01 4.87 1.33
N ARG A 51 -1.83 4.60 0.75
CA ARG A 51 -1.04 5.66 0.13
C ARG A 51 -1.76 6.17 -1.12
N PRO A 52 -2.05 7.47 -1.24
CA PRO A 52 -2.64 8.02 -2.45
C PRO A 52 -1.58 8.04 -3.57
N VAL A 53 -2.02 7.72 -4.78
CA VAL A 53 -1.28 7.88 -6.02
C VAL A 53 -2.17 8.70 -6.94
N ASP A 54 -1.85 9.98 -7.04
CA ASP A 54 -2.72 10.96 -7.66
C ASP A 54 -2.61 10.91 -9.18
N CYS A 55 -3.63 11.41 -9.88
CA CYS A 55 -3.64 11.53 -11.35
C CYS A 55 -2.36 12.19 -11.89
N LEU A 56 -1.80 13.17 -11.18
CA LEU A 56 -0.57 13.88 -11.55
C LEU A 56 0.70 13.00 -11.46
N ASP A 57 0.67 11.92 -10.68
CA ASP A 57 1.76 10.95 -10.59
C ASP A 57 1.73 9.94 -11.77
N GLY A 58 0.60 9.89 -12.48
CA GLY A 58 0.39 9.06 -13.64
C GLY A 58 0.66 9.78 -14.97
N ALA A 59 0.78 8.99 -16.03
CA ALA A 59 0.78 9.46 -17.41
C ALA A 59 -0.64 9.30 -17.99
N THR A 60 -1.19 10.37 -18.54
CA THR A 60 -2.39 10.33 -19.37
C THR A 60 -1.99 10.31 -20.84
N PRO A 61 -2.54 9.41 -21.68
CA PRO A 61 -2.44 9.56 -23.11
C PRO A 61 -3.17 10.84 -23.49
N LEU A 62 -2.45 11.85 -23.99
CA LEU A 62 -3.09 13.03 -24.58
C LEU A 62 -3.95 12.57 -25.77
N PRO A 63 -5.18 13.08 -25.93
CA PRO A 63 -5.98 12.82 -27.13
C PRO A 63 -5.29 13.49 -28.32
N GLY A 64 -4.49 12.71 -29.06
CA GLY A 64 -3.86 13.09 -30.31
C GLY A 64 -2.65 14.02 -30.16
N SER A 65 -1.44 13.44 -30.17
CA SER A 65 -0.27 13.89 -30.97
C SER A 65 0.97 13.09 -30.53
N GLY A 66 1.74 12.64 -31.52
CA GLY A 66 2.92 11.81 -31.32
C GLY A 66 4.04 12.48 -30.52
N THR A 67 4.91 11.62 -29.98
CA THR A 67 6.28 11.89 -29.53
C THR A 67 6.48 13.13 -28.65
N GLY A 68 6.36 12.92 -27.34
CA GLY A 68 6.82 13.87 -26.32
C GLY A 68 7.29 13.11 -25.10
N SER A 69 8.53 12.61 -25.14
CA SER A 69 9.21 12.00 -24.01
C SER A 69 9.51 13.08 -22.97
N ALA A 70 8.61 13.27 -22.00
CA ALA A 70 8.91 14.08 -20.82
C ALA A 70 9.81 13.26 -19.89
N SER A 71 11.12 13.46 -20.03
CA SER A 71 12.13 12.93 -19.12
C SER A 71 11.92 13.51 -17.72
N ALA A 72 11.28 12.75 -16.84
CA ALA A 72 11.30 13.02 -15.41
C ALA A 72 12.72 12.74 -14.89
N THR A 73 13.53 13.79 -14.78
CA THR A 73 14.85 13.76 -14.12
C THR A 73 14.70 13.22 -12.70
N GLY A 74 15.26 12.04 -12.43
CA GLY A 74 15.28 11.40 -11.11
C GLY A 74 14.87 9.93 -11.08
N ARG A 75 14.36 9.36 -12.17
CA ARG A 75 14.02 7.92 -12.24
C ARG A 75 15.20 7.11 -12.80
N PRO A 76 15.67 6.03 -12.15
CA PRO A 76 16.78 5.21 -12.66
C PRO A 76 16.44 4.38 -13.93
N TRP A 77 15.21 4.48 -14.44
CA TRP A 77 14.67 3.55 -15.44
C TRP A 77 13.75 4.31 -16.40
N SER A 78 13.94 4.10 -17.71
CA SER A 78 13.05 4.61 -18.76
C SER A 78 12.17 3.47 -19.30
N PRO A 79 10.85 3.66 -19.46
CA PRO A 79 9.99 2.64 -20.05
C PRO A 79 10.17 2.58 -21.57
N PRO A 80 10.04 1.41 -22.22
CA PRO A 80 9.82 1.35 -23.66
C PRO A 80 8.46 1.99 -23.98
N GLY A 81 8.48 3.02 -24.82
CA GLY A 81 7.26 3.71 -25.24
C GLY A 81 6.46 2.87 -26.24
N SER A 82 5.16 2.69 -26.00
CA SER A 82 4.16 2.21 -26.97
C SER A 82 2.73 2.26 -26.38
N PRO A 83 1.69 2.28 -27.23
CA PRO A 83 0.44 2.99 -26.99
C PRO A 83 -0.49 2.27 -26.02
N SER A 84 -1.38 3.05 -25.40
CA SER A 84 -2.42 2.61 -24.45
C SER A 84 -3.08 1.30 -24.91
N PRO A 85 -2.89 0.15 -24.23
CA PRO A 85 -3.35 -1.12 -24.77
C PRO A 85 -4.72 -1.48 -24.18
N SER A 86 -5.60 -2.04 -25.00
CA SER A 86 -6.66 -2.91 -24.48
C SER A 86 -6.07 -3.94 -23.51
N PRO A 87 -6.82 -4.44 -22.51
CA PRO A 87 -6.33 -5.47 -21.62
C PRO A 87 -5.80 -6.67 -22.43
N GLY A 88 -4.52 -6.99 -22.25
CA GLY A 88 -3.94 -8.21 -22.77
C GLY A 88 -4.51 -9.43 -22.05
N ARG A 89 -4.34 -10.61 -22.64
CA ARG A 89 -4.78 -11.88 -22.03
C ARG A 89 -4.20 -12.09 -20.63
N ASP A 90 -3.00 -11.57 -20.41
CA ASP A 90 -2.23 -11.73 -19.18
C ASP A 90 -2.49 -10.62 -18.16
N ASP A 91 -3.39 -9.69 -18.45
CA ASP A 91 -3.75 -8.61 -17.54
C ASP A 91 -4.80 -9.05 -16.52
N VAL A 92 -4.74 -8.44 -15.33
CA VAL A 92 -5.81 -8.55 -14.32
C VAL A 92 -6.64 -7.27 -14.38
N THR A 93 -7.93 -7.41 -14.67
CA THR A 93 -8.86 -6.27 -14.74
C THR A 93 -9.97 -6.44 -13.71
N VAL A 94 -10.19 -5.42 -12.89
CA VAL A 94 -11.26 -5.34 -11.89
C VAL A 94 -11.87 -3.94 -11.96
N GLY A 95 -13.13 -3.86 -12.41
CA GLY A 95 -13.79 -2.58 -12.66
C GLY A 95 -12.97 -1.68 -13.60
N PRO A 96 -12.61 -0.46 -13.19
CA PRO A 96 -11.82 0.45 -14.03
C PRO A 96 -10.31 0.20 -13.97
N LEU A 97 -9.84 -0.63 -13.05
CA LEU A 97 -8.43 -0.95 -12.87
C LEU A 97 -7.97 -2.08 -13.82
N THR A 98 -6.82 -1.89 -14.44
CA THR A 98 -6.06 -2.94 -15.13
C THR A 98 -4.63 -2.98 -14.59
N LEU A 99 -4.19 -4.16 -14.16
CA LEU A 99 -2.82 -4.47 -13.78
C LEU A 99 -2.18 -5.31 -14.89
N ARG A 100 -1.12 -4.77 -15.50
CA ARG A 100 -0.55 -5.32 -16.73
C ARG A 100 0.31 -6.55 -16.47
N GLY A 101 0.08 -7.61 -17.26
CA GLY A 101 0.93 -8.80 -17.32
C GLY A 101 0.95 -9.71 -16.09
N LEU A 102 0.18 -9.43 -15.04
CA LEU A 102 0.27 -10.17 -13.78
C LEU A 102 -0.07 -11.65 -13.88
N ARG A 103 -0.95 -12.05 -14.80
CA ARG A 103 -1.27 -13.48 -15.00
C ARG A 103 -0.13 -14.23 -15.67
N GLY A 104 0.71 -13.54 -16.44
CA GLY A 104 1.86 -14.12 -17.13
C GLY A 104 3.02 -14.48 -16.19
N LEU A 105 3.03 -13.95 -14.96
CA LEU A 105 4.11 -14.17 -14.00
C LEU A 105 4.15 -15.61 -13.47
N ALA A 106 3.02 -16.33 -13.47
CA ALA A 106 2.92 -17.67 -12.87
C ALA A 106 3.96 -18.66 -13.42
N GLY A 107 4.27 -18.58 -14.72
CA GLY A 107 5.27 -19.43 -15.40
C GLY A 107 6.37 -18.65 -16.10
N GLY A 108 6.53 -17.36 -15.80
CA GLY A 108 7.50 -16.49 -16.45
C GLY A 108 8.93 -16.67 -15.94
N ASP A 109 9.88 -15.98 -16.58
CA ASP A 109 11.24 -15.86 -16.05
C ASP A 109 11.33 -14.70 -15.06
N GLN A 110 11.50 -15.03 -13.78
CA GLN A 110 11.61 -14.08 -12.69
C GLN A 110 12.64 -12.95 -12.95
N GLY A 111 13.78 -13.28 -13.57
CA GLY A 111 14.85 -12.32 -13.87
C GLY A 111 14.49 -11.32 -14.97
N ALA A 112 13.50 -11.63 -15.82
CA ALA A 112 13.06 -10.75 -16.89
C ALA A 112 12.02 -9.70 -16.44
N HIS A 113 11.43 -9.87 -15.25
CA HIS A 113 10.28 -9.09 -14.79
C HIS A 113 10.56 -8.20 -13.58
N GLY A 114 11.74 -8.31 -12.97
CA GLY A 114 12.07 -7.53 -11.80
C GLY A 114 13.55 -7.48 -11.49
N VAL A 115 13.87 -6.67 -10.49
CA VAL A 115 15.22 -6.57 -9.92
C VAL A 115 15.22 -7.11 -8.51
N ARG A 116 16.30 -7.80 -8.15
CA ARG A 116 16.51 -8.35 -6.81
C ARG A 116 17.52 -7.49 -6.05
N ASN A 117 17.24 -7.21 -4.79
CA ASN A 117 18.19 -6.64 -3.83
C ASN A 117 18.27 -7.51 -2.57
N ALA A 118 18.82 -6.95 -1.48
CA ALA A 118 18.96 -7.66 -0.21
C ALA A 118 17.62 -7.98 0.46
N ASP A 119 16.60 -7.16 0.24
CA ASP A 119 15.29 -7.26 0.91
C ASP A 119 14.32 -8.17 0.16
N GLY A 120 14.46 -8.28 -1.16
CA GLY A 120 13.65 -9.17 -1.97
C GLY A 120 13.67 -8.83 -3.45
N TRP A 121 12.55 -9.15 -4.11
CA TRP A 121 12.30 -8.90 -5.52
C TRP A 121 11.33 -7.75 -5.71
N HIS A 122 11.59 -6.94 -6.73
CA HIS A 122 10.80 -5.79 -7.12
C HIS A 122 10.35 -5.96 -8.57
N TYR A 123 9.10 -6.37 -8.77
CA TYR A 123 8.54 -6.67 -10.08
C TYR A 123 7.84 -5.45 -10.66
N LEU A 124 8.34 -4.95 -11.81
CA LEU A 124 7.79 -3.76 -12.45
C LEU A 124 6.39 -4.04 -12.98
N ILE A 125 5.44 -3.19 -12.60
CA ILE A 125 4.03 -3.37 -12.95
C ILE A 125 3.47 -2.04 -13.46
N GLY A 126 2.91 -2.10 -14.66
CA GLY A 126 2.06 -1.05 -15.20
C GLY A 126 0.65 -1.22 -14.68
N THR A 127 0.08 -0.12 -14.17
CA THR A 127 -1.30 -0.06 -13.68
C THR A 127 -2.03 1.01 -14.47
N SER A 128 -3.28 0.78 -14.87
CA SER A 128 -4.10 1.82 -15.49
C SER A 128 -5.49 1.89 -14.88
N VAL A 129 -6.01 3.10 -14.67
CA VAL A 129 -7.39 3.39 -14.26
C VAL A 129 -8.09 4.08 -15.43
N ARG A 130 -9.20 3.52 -15.92
CA ARG A 130 -9.83 3.94 -17.19
C ARG A 130 -10.65 5.22 -17.11
N ASP A 131 -11.29 5.48 -15.98
CA ASP A 131 -12.19 6.62 -15.76
C ASP A 131 -11.81 7.38 -14.48
N GLY A 132 -12.23 8.64 -14.39
CA GLY A 132 -12.08 9.45 -13.20
C GLY A 132 -12.71 8.76 -12.00
N GLY A 133 -11.88 8.26 -11.08
CA GLY A 133 -12.32 7.42 -9.99
C GLY A 133 -11.17 6.97 -9.10
N ALA A 134 -11.51 6.42 -7.94
CA ALA A 134 -10.55 5.90 -6.98
C ALA A 134 -10.61 4.37 -6.92
N VAL A 135 -9.46 3.72 -7.01
CA VAL A 135 -9.34 2.26 -6.80
C VAL A 135 -8.27 1.98 -5.77
N THR A 136 -8.65 1.33 -4.68
CA THR A 136 -7.73 0.88 -3.63
C THR A 136 -7.31 -0.55 -3.87
N LEU A 137 -6.01 -0.79 -3.91
CA LEU A 137 -5.41 -2.12 -3.85
C LEU A 137 -4.89 -2.36 -2.44
N THR A 138 -5.22 -3.50 -1.88
CA THR A 138 -4.73 -3.95 -0.58
C THR A 138 -4.12 -5.33 -0.71
N ILE A 139 -2.90 -5.51 -0.19
CA ILE A 139 -2.31 -6.84 -0.02
C ILE A 139 -3.15 -7.61 1.00
N GLY A 140 -3.51 -8.85 0.68
CA GLY A 140 -4.22 -9.76 1.58
C GLY A 140 -3.46 -9.94 2.88
N ALA A 141 -4.18 -10.02 4.00
CA ALA A 141 -3.60 -10.04 5.35
C ALA A 141 -2.49 -11.10 5.52
N GLU A 142 -2.63 -12.25 4.86
CA GLU A 142 -1.67 -13.35 4.88
C GLU A 142 -0.28 -13.01 4.32
N GLN A 143 -0.18 -12.01 3.43
CA GLN A 143 1.05 -11.69 2.71
C GLN A 143 1.58 -10.30 3.03
N ARG A 144 0.92 -9.50 3.87
CA ARG A 144 1.37 -8.12 4.22
C ARG A 144 2.75 -8.06 4.84
N ALA A 145 3.21 -9.13 5.49
CA ALA A 145 4.56 -9.21 6.06
C ALA A 145 5.65 -9.49 5.01
N ARG A 146 5.27 -9.95 3.80
CA ARG A 146 6.20 -10.37 2.74
C ARG A 146 6.03 -9.61 1.44
N ALA A 147 4.88 -9.00 1.20
CA ALA A 147 4.56 -8.34 -0.05
C ALA A 147 4.09 -6.91 0.19
N GLY A 148 4.40 -6.03 -0.76
CA GLY A 148 4.00 -4.63 -0.71
C GLY A 148 3.91 -3.99 -2.08
N LEU A 149 3.19 -2.88 -2.12
CA LEU A 149 2.95 -2.06 -3.29
C LEU A 149 3.92 -0.89 -3.27
N GLU A 150 4.79 -0.83 -4.27
CA GLU A 150 5.76 0.25 -4.47
C GLU A 150 5.22 1.19 -5.55
N PHE A 151 4.13 1.85 -5.20
CA PHE A 151 3.55 2.93 -5.99
C PHE A 151 3.56 4.19 -5.15
N GLY A 152 3.92 5.30 -5.77
CA GLY A 152 4.05 6.56 -5.09
C GLY A 152 4.59 7.66 -5.99
N GLY A 153 4.09 8.85 -5.76
CA GLY A 153 4.69 10.09 -6.21
C GLY A 153 5.48 10.75 -5.09
N SER A 154 5.04 11.94 -4.70
CA SER A 154 5.62 12.74 -3.61
C SER A 154 5.62 12.06 -2.22
N GLN A 155 4.79 11.04 -2.02
CA GLN A 155 4.60 10.34 -0.74
C GLN A 155 5.57 9.17 -0.51
N GLY A 156 6.55 8.98 -1.40
CA GLY A 156 7.57 7.93 -1.33
C GLY A 156 7.15 6.60 -1.98
N MET A 157 8.14 5.74 -2.23
CA MET A 157 8.00 4.48 -2.97
C MET A 157 8.26 3.23 -2.13
N ALA A 158 8.46 3.38 -0.81
CA ALA A 158 8.66 2.23 0.07
C ALA A 158 7.45 1.28 0.02
N PRO A 159 7.65 -0.05 0.10
CA PRO A 159 6.57 -1.04 0.05
C PRO A 159 5.44 -0.71 1.03
N ALA A 160 4.22 -0.54 0.52
CA ALA A 160 3.03 -0.27 1.32
C ALA A 160 2.03 -1.43 1.20
N PRO A 161 1.37 -1.85 2.28
CA PRO A 161 0.33 -2.88 2.19
C PRO A 161 -0.95 -2.40 1.48
N ALA A 162 -1.17 -1.09 1.32
CA ALA A 162 -2.30 -0.55 0.58
C ALA A 162 -1.98 0.76 -0.16
N VAL A 163 -2.53 0.90 -1.37
CA VAL A 163 -2.41 2.07 -2.25
C VAL A 163 -3.78 2.38 -2.85
N THR A 164 -4.11 3.67 -2.97
CA THR A 164 -5.29 4.14 -3.71
C THR A 164 -4.86 4.93 -4.93
N PHE A 165 -5.24 4.46 -6.12
CA PHE A 165 -5.04 5.16 -7.39
C PHE A 165 -6.20 6.11 -7.66
N HIS A 166 -5.90 7.33 -8.08
CA HIS A 166 -6.90 8.33 -8.46
C HIS A 166 -6.77 8.69 -9.95
N GLY A 167 -7.65 8.13 -10.78
CA GLY A 167 -7.68 8.43 -12.21
C GLY A 167 -8.09 9.88 -12.49
N CYS A 168 -7.56 10.46 -13.57
CA CYS A 168 -7.95 11.76 -14.08
C CYS A 168 -9.41 11.73 -14.60
N ALA A 169 -10.16 12.82 -14.40
CA ALA A 169 -11.60 12.90 -14.71
C ALA A 169 -11.97 12.45 -16.14
N ASP A 170 -11.15 12.86 -17.13
CA ASP A 170 -11.49 12.72 -18.55
C ASP A 170 -10.49 11.85 -19.34
N ALA A 171 -9.60 11.14 -18.65
CA ALA A 171 -8.55 10.37 -19.31
C ALA A 171 -8.14 9.13 -18.52
N ALA A 172 -7.93 8.03 -19.25
CA ALA A 172 -7.27 6.86 -18.69
C ALA A 172 -5.90 7.26 -18.15
N THR A 173 -5.62 6.90 -16.90
CA THR A 173 -4.38 7.27 -16.22
C THR A 173 -3.55 6.03 -15.98
N SER A 174 -2.29 6.07 -16.43
CA SER A 174 -1.35 4.96 -16.28
C SER A 174 -0.27 5.29 -15.25
N TYR A 175 0.00 4.36 -14.36
CA TYR A 175 0.99 4.44 -13.30
C TYR A 175 2.03 3.36 -13.50
N LEU A 176 3.27 3.69 -13.21
CA LEU A 176 4.37 2.73 -13.17
C LEU A 176 4.88 2.63 -11.74
N GLY A 177 4.91 1.42 -11.23
CA GLY A 177 5.47 1.09 -9.93
C GLY A 177 5.96 -0.34 -9.92
N ALA A 178 6.07 -0.91 -8.73
CA ALA A 178 6.45 -2.31 -8.57
C ALA A 178 5.64 -3.02 -7.48
N PHE A 179 5.65 -4.34 -7.54
CA PHE A 179 5.32 -5.18 -6.39
C PHE A 179 6.62 -5.68 -5.76
N PHE A 180 6.75 -5.43 -4.48
CA PHE A 180 7.78 -6.02 -3.65
C PHE A 180 7.33 -7.40 -3.16
N VAL A 181 8.21 -8.40 -3.27
CA VAL A 181 8.05 -9.73 -2.65
C VAL A 181 9.37 -10.12 -1.98
N ALA A 182 9.34 -10.26 -0.66
CA ALA A 182 10.51 -10.57 0.15
C ALA A 182 11.08 -11.97 -0.14
N GLY A 183 12.36 -12.16 0.21
CA GLY A 183 13.03 -13.47 0.13
C GLY A 183 13.37 -13.87 -1.31
N ASP A 184 12.98 -15.09 -1.71
CA ASP A 184 13.23 -15.60 -3.06
C ASP A 184 12.29 -15.01 -4.11
N GLY A 185 11.34 -14.15 -3.71
CA GLY A 185 10.42 -13.43 -4.60
C GLY A 185 9.25 -14.27 -5.10
N LYS A 186 9.13 -15.53 -4.68
CA LYS A 186 8.04 -16.41 -5.10
C LYS A 186 6.92 -16.41 -4.06
N ALA A 187 5.69 -16.20 -4.53
CA ALA A 187 4.50 -16.24 -3.68
C ALA A 187 3.20 -16.18 -4.47
N CYS A 188 2.18 -16.84 -3.92
CA CYS A 188 0.78 -16.48 -4.13
C CYS A 188 0.41 -15.27 -3.26
N VAL A 189 0.16 -14.13 -3.90
CA VAL A 189 -0.19 -12.87 -3.23
C VAL A 189 -1.63 -12.49 -3.54
N PRO A 190 -2.54 -12.61 -2.56
CA PRO A 190 -3.90 -12.13 -2.71
C PRO A 190 -3.96 -10.60 -2.67
N LEU A 191 -4.78 -10.04 -3.54
CA LEU A 191 -5.06 -8.62 -3.64
C LEU A 191 -6.56 -8.40 -3.49
N ASP A 192 -6.91 -7.56 -2.52
CA ASP A 192 -8.27 -7.05 -2.36
C ASP A 192 -8.35 -5.70 -3.10
N ILE A 193 -9.14 -5.67 -4.18
CA ILE A 193 -9.31 -4.52 -5.05
C ILE A 193 -10.68 -3.91 -4.80
N ARG A 194 -10.71 -2.65 -4.36
CA ARG A 194 -11.93 -1.91 -4.05
C ARG A 194 -12.09 -0.72 -4.99
N VAL A 195 -13.25 -0.61 -5.63
CA VAL A 195 -13.61 0.54 -6.47
C VAL A 195 -14.51 1.47 -5.68
N GLY A 196 -14.06 2.71 -5.43
CA GLY A 196 -14.73 3.64 -4.52
C GLY A 196 -15.02 3.00 -3.15
N ASP A 197 -16.25 3.16 -2.67
CA ASP A 197 -16.74 2.58 -1.41
C ASP A 197 -17.38 1.19 -1.57
N GLY A 198 -17.20 0.55 -2.73
CA GLY A 198 -17.78 -0.76 -3.02
C GLY A 198 -17.20 -1.90 -2.18
N ALA A 199 -17.77 -3.09 -2.32
CA ALA A 199 -17.19 -4.30 -1.74
C ALA A 199 -15.85 -4.63 -2.43
N PRO A 200 -14.81 -5.08 -1.70
CA PRO A 200 -13.56 -5.49 -2.31
C PRO A 200 -13.74 -6.79 -3.11
N GLN A 201 -13.17 -6.83 -4.31
CA GLN A 201 -13.02 -8.05 -5.10
C GLN A 201 -11.62 -8.61 -4.86
N ARG A 202 -11.55 -9.88 -4.45
CA ARG A 202 -10.29 -10.57 -4.21
C ARG A 202 -9.79 -11.24 -5.51
N VAL A 203 -8.50 -11.08 -5.80
CA VAL A 203 -7.78 -11.79 -6.86
C VAL A 203 -6.47 -12.31 -6.30
N VAL A 204 -5.99 -13.48 -6.75
CA VAL A 204 -4.69 -14.02 -6.34
C VAL A 204 -3.71 -13.89 -7.50
N ILE A 205 -2.56 -13.28 -7.23
CA ILE A 205 -1.47 -13.14 -8.19
C ILE A 205 -0.40 -14.17 -7.86
N SER A 206 -0.01 -14.97 -8.85
CA SER A 206 1.14 -15.86 -8.73
C SER A 206 2.41 -15.14 -9.18
N PHE A 207 3.25 -14.77 -8.23
CA PHE A 207 4.59 -14.31 -8.53
C PHE A 207 5.50 -15.54 -8.65
N PHE A 208 5.61 -16.08 -9.86
CA PHE A 208 6.52 -17.19 -10.20
C PHE A 208 6.39 -18.45 -9.33
N ASP A 209 5.22 -18.65 -8.75
CA ASP A 209 4.92 -19.74 -7.80
C ASP A 209 4.07 -20.85 -8.46
N GLY A 210 3.88 -20.79 -9.78
CA GLY A 210 3.01 -21.71 -10.51
C GLY A 210 1.52 -21.44 -10.24
N GLU A 211 0.73 -22.49 -10.09
CA GLU A 211 -0.71 -22.36 -9.81
C GLU A 211 -0.95 -22.01 -8.33
N CYS A 212 -1.72 -20.95 -8.11
CA CYS A 212 -2.12 -20.51 -6.77
C CYS A 212 -3.51 -21.04 -6.39
N PRO A 213 -3.75 -21.34 -5.10
CA PRO A 213 -5.08 -21.67 -4.62
C PRO A 213 -6.03 -20.48 -4.81
N ALA A 214 -7.25 -20.79 -5.26
CA ALA A 214 -8.34 -19.83 -5.48
C ALA A 214 -9.12 -19.53 -4.20
#